data_AF-A0A0D7B506-F1
#
_entry.id   AF-A0A0D7B506-F1
#
_cell.length_a   1.000
_cell.length_b   1.000
_cell.length_c   1.000
_cell.angle_alpha   90.00
_cell.angle_beta   90.00
_cell.angle_gamma   90.00
#
_symmetry.space_group_name_H-M   'P 1'
#
loop_
_entity.id
_entity.type
_entity.pdbx_description
1 polymer ?
#
loop_
_entity_poly.entity_id
_entity_poly.type
_entity_poly.pdbx_seq_one_letter_code
_entity_poly.pdbx_strand_id
1 'polypeptide(L)'
;MEHLASDLKIRETLFTINQLPSEEESKAVDLKLAQLRAEHSQLTLRLARIEAMLPHLESIRHPVRYVPDDILGRVFEYATPWCFADGIEEESFPPSYYTGKPDAPWILSHVCRNWRAVCHSLPHLWSTVCLKFSHIRGPWPVFTEKMDAIDQRSSPLPLRVYIRDYESDQALPSLLKASHRWSCVRFVSYGSGKNSHVDIFHDRLFPRLTHLALEPSPYPKPAHIMAPRLQNLELLQGVIDCGLVLPWDQITQYTSTNTDLEFIGHMKNLEKIIINERSASRYKDYVSVSQSMERAMLPKVRRFEYNNDEEVVPGYGRLDWLFIQYHFPSLRAMSIWDPGVLGVLGGRVGVPNRDPGVPNKRAGSDPDASGRRLST
;
A
#
# COMPACT_ATOMS: atom_id res chain seq x y z
N MET A 1 42.50 -2.43 -55.45
CA MET A 1 43.40 -3.41 -56.12
C MET A 1 44.81 -2.85 -56.34
N GLU A 2 44.97 -1.54 -56.57
CA GLU A 2 46.30 -0.91 -56.72
C GLU A 2 47.20 -0.99 -55.46
N HIS A 3 46.62 -0.92 -54.25
CA HIS A 3 47.40 -1.06 -53.01
C HIS A 3 48.03 -2.44 -52.81
N LEU A 4 47.33 -3.52 -53.18
CA LEU A 4 47.88 -4.88 -53.11
C LEU A 4 49.02 -5.08 -54.14
N ALA A 5 48.90 -4.47 -55.32
CA ALA A 5 49.92 -4.53 -56.35
C ALA A 5 51.21 -3.77 -55.95
N SER A 6 51.08 -2.68 -55.18
CA SER A 6 52.20 -1.94 -54.58
C SER A 6 52.93 -2.77 -53.51
N ASP A 7 52.19 -3.42 -52.61
CA ASP A 7 52.77 -4.23 -51.52
C ASP A 7 53.47 -5.49 -52.04
N LEU A 8 52.94 -6.12 -53.10
CA LEU A 8 53.57 -7.26 -53.79
C LEU A 8 54.90 -6.87 -54.45
N LYS A 9 54.99 -5.66 -55.02
CA LYS A 9 56.18 -5.18 -55.73
C LYS A 9 57.34 -4.86 -54.79
N ILE A 10 57.06 -4.33 -53.59
CA ILE A 10 58.05 -4.07 -52.53
C ILE A 10 58.63 -5.40 -51.99
N ARG A 11 57.80 -6.44 -51.90
CA ARG A 11 58.21 -7.76 -51.40
C ARG A 11 59.09 -8.50 -52.42
N GLU A 12 58.82 -8.39 -53.71
CA GLU A 12 59.65 -8.99 -54.76
C GLU A 12 61.01 -8.29 -54.92
N THR A 13 61.12 -6.97 -54.78
CA THR A 13 62.42 -6.28 -54.91
C THR A 13 63.32 -6.45 -53.68
N LEU A 14 62.78 -6.46 -52.47
CA LEU A 14 63.58 -6.53 -51.23
C LEU A 14 64.06 -7.95 -50.87
N PHE A 15 63.38 -9.00 -51.33
CA PHE A 15 63.71 -10.39 -50.99
C PHE A 15 64.50 -11.14 -52.08
N THR A 16 64.74 -10.53 -53.25
CA THR A 16 65.45 -11.16 -54.37
C THR A 16 66.88 -10.62 -54.56
N ILE A 17 67.24 -9.54 -53.85
CA ILE A 17 68.54 -8.88 -53.94
C ILE A 17 69.05 -8.65 -52.52
N ASN A 18 70.26 -9.11 -52.19
CA ASN A 18 70.86 -9.02 -50.86
C ASN A 18 71.44 -7.61 -50.57
N GLN A 19 70.81 -6.57 -51.13
CA GLN A 19 71.22 -5.17 -50.99
C GLN A 19 70.39 -4.49 -49.90
N LEU A 20 71.03 -3.64 -49.11
CA LEU A 20 70.36 -2.86 -48.08
C LEU A 20 69.30 -1.97 -48.75
N PRO A 21 68.03 -1.95 -48.27
CA PRO A 21 67.02 -1.03 -48.76
C PRO A 21 67.56 0.40 -48.74
N SER A 22 67.29 1.19 -49.77
CA SER A 22 67.71 2.60 -49.75
C SER A 22 67.01 3.34 -48.60
N GLU A 23 67.63 4.41 -48.09
CA GLU A 23 67.02 5.21 -47.00
C GLU A 23 65.62 5.70 -47.35
N GLU A 24 65.36 5.98 -48.63
CA GLU A 24 64.08 6.47 -49.14
C GLU A 24 63.00 5.38 -49.10
N GLU A 25 63.36 4.13 -49.45
CA GLU A 25 62.44 2.99 -49.38
C GLU A 25 62.13 2.61 -47.93
N SER A 26 63.11 2.64 -47.04
CA SER A 26 62.87 2.43 -45.60
C SER A 26 61.94 3.50 -45.04
N LYS A 27 62.17 4.78 -45.35
CA LYS A 27 61.29 5.89 -44.95
C LYS A 27 59.87 5.75 -45.52
N ALA A 28 59.73 5.29 -46.75
CA ALA A 28 58.43 5.06 -47.39
C ALA A 28 57.64 3.92 -46.70
N VAL A 29 58.31 2.83 -46.36
CA VAL A 29 57.73 1.70 -45.62
C VAL A 29 57.33 2.12 -44.20
N ASP A 30 58.18 2.86 -43.49
CA ASP A 30 57.89 3.37 -42.14
C ASP A 30 56.70 4.33 -42.13
N LEU A 31 56.60 5.21 -43.14
CA LEU A 31 55.46 6.11 -43.29
C LEU A 31 54.17 5.34 -43.57
N LYS A 32 54.22 4.29 -44.39
CA LYS A 32 53.05 3.44 -44.67
C LYS A 32 52.62 2.64 -43.44
N LEU A 33 53.57 2.12 -42.68
CA LEU A 33 53.35 1.43 -41.41
C LEU A 33 52.70 2.37 -40.38
N ALA A 34 53.18 3.60 -40.27
CA ALA A 34 52.60 4.62 -39.40
C ALA A 34 51.17 4.97 -39.81
N GLN A 35 50.91 5.11 -41.12
CA GLN A 35 49.57 5.35 -41.66
C GLN A 35 48.61 4.19 -41.34
N LEU A 36 49.01 2.95 -41.58
CA LEU A 36 48.18 1.77 -41.29
C LEU A 36 47.93 1.60 -39.79
N ARG A 37 48.92 1.91 -38.93
CA ARG A 37 48.75 1.91 -37.47
C ARG A 37 47.75 2.97 -37.01
N ALA A 38 47.78 4.16 -37.61
CA ALA A 38 46.81 5.21 -37.33
C ALA A 38 45.40 4.80 -37.76
N GLU A 39 45.25 4.20 -38.94
CA GLU A 39 43.97 3.68 -39.45
C GLU A 39 43.42 2.56 -38.56
N HIS A 40 44.26 1.59 -38.18
CA HIS A 40 43.88 0.51 -37.26
C HIS A 40 43.42 1.05 -35.89
N SER A 41 44.13 2.05 -35.37
CA SER A 41 43.77 2.72 -34.11
C SER A 41 42.42 3.42 -34.22
N GLN A 42 42.17 4.10 -35.34
CA GLN A 42 40.90 4.76 -35.61
C GLN A 42 39.73 3.77 -35.75
N LEU A 43 39.93 2.65 -36.44
CA LEU A 43 38.93 1.58 -36.56
C LEU A 43 38.63 0.94 -35.21
N THR A 44 39.66 0.68 -34.40
CA THR A 44 39.51 0.11 -33.05
C THR A 44 38.68 1.03 -32.16
N LEU A 45 38.95 2.34 -32.18
CA LEU A 45 38.16 3.34 -31.46
C LEU A 45 36.70 3.37 -31.92
N ARG A 46 36.45 3.24 -33.23
CA ARG A 46 35.10 3.22 -33.79
C ARG A 46 34.34 1.97 -33.39
N LEU A 47 35.01 0.82 -33.36
CA LEU A 47 34.45 -0.46 -32.96
C LEU A 47 34.07 -0.43 -31.47
N ALA A 48 34.98 0.03 -30.60
CA ALA A 48 34.71 0.21 -29.18
C ALA A 48 33.52 1.17 -28.92
N ARG A 49 33.37 2.23 -29.72
CA ARG A 49 32.23 3.14 -29.63
C ARG A 49 30.91 2.46 -29.99
N ILE A 50 30.89 1.63 -31.02
CA ILE A 50 29.69 0.89 -31.44
C ILE A 50 29.34 -0.18 -30.40
N GLU A 51 30.33 -0.91 -29.88
CA GLU A 51 30.12 -1.89 -28.81
C GLU A 51 29.55 -1.24 -27.55
N ALA A 52 30.04 -0.05 -27.19
CA ALA A 52 29.49 0.72 -26.07
C ALA A 52 28.03 1.17 -26.28
N MET A 53 27.54 1.22 -27.53
CA MET A 53 26.15 1.55 -27.84
C MET A 53 25.19 0.34 -27.77
N LEU A 54 25.71 -0.89 -27.83
CA LEU A 54 24.87 -2.11 -27.84
C LEU A 54 23.94 -2.22 -26.62
N PRO A 55 24.39 -2.00 -25.36
CA PRO A 55 23.50 -2.09 -24.21
C PRO A 55 22.35 -1.07 -24.27
N HIS A 56 22.59 0.11 -24.83
CA HIS A 56 21.56 1.13 -24.99
C HIS A 56 20.50 0.70 -26.01
N LEU A 57 20.92 0.10 -27.13
CA LEU A 57 20.04 -0.43 -28.15
C LEU A 57 19.25 -1.65 -27.66
N GLU A 58 19.85 -2.52 -26.86
CA GLU A 58 19.17 -3.63 -26.19
C GLU A 58 18.07 -3.14 -25.25
N SER A 59 18.31 -2.06 -24.50
CA SER A 59 17.29 -1.43 -23.67
C SER A 59 16.10 -0.87 -24.46
N ILE A 60 16.31 -0.51 -25.72
CA ILE A 60 15.26 -0.03 -26.64
C ILE A 60 14.44 -1.20 -27.18
N ARG A 61 15.04 -2.38 -27.33
CA ARG A 61 14.34 -3.61 -27.75
C ARG A 61 13.55 -4.28 -26.63
N HIS A 62 13.58 -3.73 -25.42
CA HIS A 62 12.89 -4.32 -24.28
C HIS A 62 11.37 -4.43 -24.56
N PRO A 63 10.74 -5.61 -24.37
CA PRO A 63 9.34 -5.87 -24.75
C PRO A 63 8.34 -4.85 -24.20
N VAL A 64 8.58 -4.35 -22.98
CA VAL A 64 7.78 -3.31 -22.31
C VAL A 64 7.56 -2.05 -23.17
N ARG A 65 8.45 -1.72 -24.11
CA ARG A 65 8.28 -0.55 -24.99
C ARG A 65 7.26 -0.77 -26.12
N TYR A 66 6.90 -2.01 -26.39
CA TYR A 66 5.93 -2.38 -27.43
C TYR A 66 4.60 -2.88 -26.83
N VAL A 67 4.48 -2.89 -25.50
CA VAL A 67 3.25 -3.25 -24.82
C VAL A 67 2.20 -2.17 -25.12
N PRO A 68 1.03 -2.53 -25.67
CA PRO A 68 -0.08 -1.61 -25.86
C PRO A 68 -0.53 -0.94 -24.55
N ASP A 69 -1.02 0.29 -24.65
CA ASP A 69 -1.37 1.10 -23.47
C ASP A 69 -2.49 0.48 -22.61
N ASP A 70 -3.42 -0.26 -23.22
CA ASP A 70 -4.47 -1.00 -22.52
C ASP A 70 -3.90 -2.15 -21.68
N ILE A 71 -2.98 -2.94 -22.25
CA ILE A 71 -2.27 -3.99 -21.52
C ILE A 71 -1.40 -3.40 -20.41
N LEU A 72 -0.74 -2.27 -20.68
CA LEU A 72 0.03 -1.56 -19.66
C LEU A 72 -0.87 -1.05 -18.53
N GLY A 73 -2.06 -0.56 -18.84
CA GLY A 73 -3.08 -0.20 -17.86
C GLY A 73 -3.49 -1.37 -16.98
N ARG A 74 -3.73 -2.55 -17.56
CA ARG A 74 -4.03 -3.79 -16.81
C ARG A 74 -2.88 -4.20 -15.89
N VAL A 75 -1.63 -3.99 -16.30
CA VAL A 75 -0.46 -4.21 -15.44
C VAL A 75 -0.44 -3.23 -14.26
N PHE A 76 -0.79 -1.95 -14.48
CA PHE A 76 -0.85 -0.95 -13.42
C PHE A 76 -1.96 -1.26 -12.40
N GLU A 77 -3.12 -1.67 -12.89
CA GLU A 77 -4.24 -2.15 -12.09
C GLU A 77 -3.85 -3.36 -11.24
N TYR A 78 -3.15 -4.33 -11.81
CA TYR A 78 -2.62 -5.47 -11.07
C TYR A 78 -1.60 -5.06 -9.99
N ALA A 79 -0.78 -4.04 -10.26
CA ALA A 79 0.15 -3.47 -9.30
C ALA A 79 -0.53 -2.59 -8.22
N THR A 80 -1.81 -2.27 -8.38
CA THR A 80 -2.59 -1.42 -7.49
C THR A 80 -3.94 -2.04 -7.15
N PRO A 81 -4.00 -3.27 -6.61
CA PRO A 81 -5.25 -4.03 -6.45
C PRO A 81 -6.33 -3.29 -5.65
N TRP A 82 -5.92 -2.40 -4.74
CA TRP A 82 -6.81 -1.53 -3.97
C TRP A 82 -7.64 -0.54 -4.83
N CYS A 83 -7.29 -0.28 -6.08
CA CYS A 83 -8.04 0.60 -6.97
C CYS A 83 -9.45 0.08 -7.32
N PHE A 84 -9.66 -1.23 -7.18
CA PHE A 84 -10.96 -1.89 -7.36
C PHE A 84 -11.57 -2.41 -6.06
N ALA A 85 -10.88 -2.24 -4.92
CA ALA A 85 -11.42 -2.65 -3.64
C ALA A 85 -12.59 -1.75 -3.23
N ASP A 86 -13.66 -2.37 -2.73
CA ASP A 86 -14.87 -1.73 -2.23
C ASP A 86 -14.98 -1.79 -0.69
N GLY A 87 -14.21 -2.67 -0.06
CA GLY A 87 -14.18 -2.85 1.39
C GLY A 87 -13.66 -1.67 2.21
N ILE A 88 -13.78 -1.76 3.53
CA ILE A 88 -13.32 -0.76 4.50
C ILE A 88 -12.16 -1.25 5.37
N GLU A 89 -11.79 -2.53 5.20
CA GLU A 89 -10.68 -3.19 5.90
C GLU A 89 -9.36 -2.52 5.56
N GLU A 90 -8.35 -2.68 6.43
CA GLU A 90 -7.05 -2.03 6.30
C GLU A 90 -6.34 -2.39 4.97
N GLU A 91 -6.48 -3.65 4.59
CA GLU A 91 -5.89 -4.35 3.47
C GLU A 91 -6.52 -3.92 2.13
N SER A 92 -7.70 -3.30 2.18
CA SER A 92 -8.42 -2.75 1.04
C SER A 92 -7.87 -1.38 0.59
N PHE A 93 -6.81 -0.88 1.24
CA PHE A 93 -6.12 0.37 0.94
C PHE A 93 -4.65 0.13 0.56
N PRO A 94 -4.00 1.09 -0.14
CA PRO A 94 -2.58 1.02 -0.40
C PRO A 94 -1.79 0.87 0.92
N PRO A 95 -0.70 0.09 0.92
CA PRO A 95 0.15 -0.04 2.09
C PRO A 95 0.67 1.33 2.54
N SER A 96 0.73 1.55 3.85
CA SER A 96 1.25 2.82 4.37
C SER A 96 2.75 2.92 4.13
N TYR A 97 3.24 4.09 3.73
CA TYR A 97 4.64 4.38 3.36
C TYR A 97 5.67 3.97 4.43
N TYR A 98 6.12 2.71 4.51
CA TYR A 98 7.11 2.33 5.53
C TYR A 98 8.55 2.67 5.15
N THR A 99 8.83 3.05 3.90
CA THR A 99 10.17 3.41 3.45
C THR A 99 10.07 4.55 2.44
N GLY A 100 11.01 5.49 2.42
CA GLY A 100 10.97 6.72 1.61
C GLY A 100 11.01 6.54 0.08
N LYS A 101 10.37 5.51 -0.46
CA LYS A 101 10.16 5.25 -1.89
C LYS A 101 8.71 5.58 -2.24
N PRO A 102 8.45 6.15 -3.43
CA PRO A 102 7.09 6.30 -3.92
C PRO A 102 6.48 4.92 -4.14
N ASP A 103 5.28 4.69 -3.60
CA ASP A 103 4.47 3.51 -3.90
C ASP A 103 3.60 3.75 -5.15
N ALA A 104 3.03 2.68 -5.70
CA ALA A 104 2.08 2.80 -6.79
C ALA A 104 0.83 3.61 -6.34
N PRO A 105 0.25 4.45 -7.22
CA PRO A 105 0.58 4.63 -8.64
C PRO A 105 1.75 5.60 -8.92
N TRP A 106 2.31 6.26 -7.92
CA TRP A 106 3.35 7.29 -8.12
C TRP A 106 4.57 6.73 -8.83
N ILE A 107 5.12 5.60 -8.37
CA ILE A 107 6.30 4.98 -8.99
C ILE A 107 6.09 4.64 -10.47
N LEU A 108 4.88 4.19 -10.83
CA LEU A 108 4.51 3.87 -12.20
C LEU A 108 4.57 5.13 -13.08
N SER A 109 4.13 6.28 -12.56
CA SER A 109 4.17 7.57 -13.26
C SER A 109 5.60 8.16 -13.42
N HIS A 110 6.60 7.58 -12.75
CA HIS A 110 8.00 8.04 -12.82
C HIS A 110 8.89 7.23 -13.78
N VAL A 111 8.40 6.15 -14.38
CA VAL A 111 9.21 5.27 -15.25
C VAL A 111 9.59 5.93 -16.57
N CYS A 112 8.60 6.34 -17.38
CA CYS A 112 8.84 7.03 -18.65
C CYS A 112 7.65 7.93 -19.02
N ARG A 113 7.76 8.69 -20.12
CA ARG A 113 6.68 9.57 -20.59
C ARG A 113 5.39 8.79 -20.92
N ASN A 114 5.51 7.61 -21.55
CA ASN A 114 4.33 6.80 -21.90
C ASN A 114 3.62 6.27 -20.65
N TRP A 115 4.38 5.69 -19.72
CA TRP A 115 3.83 5.17 -18.46
C TRP A 115 3.13 6.28 -17.67
N ARG A 116 3.71 7.48 -17.62
CA ARG A 116 3.05 8.62 -16.99
C ARG A 116 1.73 8.99 -17.65
N ALA A 117 1.68 9.00 -18.98
CA ALA A 117 0.45 9.30 -19.72
C ALA A 117 -0.63 8.26 -19.42
N VAL A 118 -0.29 6.97 -19.45
CA VAL A 118 -1.21 5.87 -19.12
C VAL A 118 -1.64 5.92 -17.64
N CYS A 119 -0.74 6.18 -16.70
CA CYS A 119 -1.13 6.35 -15.30
C CYS A 119 -2.12 7.51 -15.11
N HIS A 120 -1.93 8.62 -15.83
CA HIS A 120 -2.80 9.78 -15.72
C HIS A 120 -4.16 9.59 -16.42
N SER A 121 -4.24 8.74 -17.45
CA SER A 121 -5.49 8.44 -18.14
C SER A 121 -6.41 7.47 -17.38
N LEU A 122 -5.95 6.91 -16.26
CA LEU A 122 -6.66 5.94 -15.43
C LEU A 122 -6.99 6.53 -14.04
N PRO A 123 -8.13 7.25 -13.88
CA PRO A 123 -8.44 7.93 -12.63
C PRO A 123 -8.61 7.02 -11.42
N HIS A 124 -9.04 5.78 -11.62
CA HIS A 124 -9.27 4.81 -10.54
C HIS A 124 -7.96 4.42 -9.83
N LEU A 125 -6.80 4.52 -10.49
CA LEU A 125 -5.51 4.31 -9.83
C LEU A 125 -5.24 5.33 -8.71
N TRP A 126 -5.87 6.51 -8.80
CA TRP A 126 -5.71 7.63 -7.88
C TRP A 126 -6.88 7.79 -6.91
N SER A 127 -7.93 6.96 -7.02
CA SER A 127 -9.16 7.12 -6.23
C SER A 127 -9.08 6.53 -4.82
N THR A 128 -8.06 5.73 -4.53
CA THR A 128 -7.84 5.15 -3.20
C THR A 128 -6.48 5.57 -2.65
N VAL A 129 -6.46 6.20 -1.48
CA VAL A 129 -5.24 6.76 -0.88
C VAL A 129 -5.10 6.40 0.59
N CYS A 130 -3.87 6.14 1.02
CA CYS A 130 -3.49 5.98 2.43
C CYS A 130 -2.58 7.14 2.83
N LEU A 131 -2.99 7.90 3.84
CA LEU A 131 -2.31 9.06 4.39
C LEU A 131 -1.85 8.73 5.81
N LYS A 132 -0.55 8.52 5.98
CA LYS A 132 0.06 8.27 7.29
C LYS A 132 0.84 9.49 7.75
N PHE A 133 0.27 10.25 8.67
CA PHE A 133 0.76 11.57 9.08
C PHE A 133 2.08 11.52 9.85
N SER A 134 2.28 10.51 10.70
CA SER A 134 3.56 10.22 11.38
C SER A 134 4.74 10.03 10.40
N HIS A 135 4.46 9.74 9.13
CA HIS A 135 5.46 9.50 8.09
C HIS A 135 5.56 10.65 7.06
N ILE A 136 4.78 11.72 7.20
CA ILE A 136 4.90 12.91 6.36
C ILE A 136 6.19 13.64 6.78
N ARG A 137 7.30 13.21 6.18
CA ARG A 137 8.60 13.87 6.30
C ARG A 137 8.71 14.91 5.19
N GLY A 138 8.53 16.18 5.53
CA GLY A 138 8.75 17.27 4.60
C GLY A 138 7.89 18.50 4.89
N PRO A 139 8.10 19.60 4.15
CA PRO A 139 7.27 20.79 4.27
C PRO A 139 5.81 20.51 3.85
N TRP A 140 4.85 21.08 4.58
CA TRP A 140 3.42 21.01 4.24
C TRP A 140 3.04 21.39 2.80
N PRO A 141 3.74 22.31 2.10
CA PRO A 141 3.52 22.55 0.68
C PRO A 141 3.58 21.28 -0.18
N VAL A 142 4.49 20.35 0.10
CA VAL A 142 4.62 19.08 -0.65
C VAL A 142 3.40 18.17 -0.42
N PHE A 143 2.86 18.18 0.79
CA PHE A 143 1.62 17.46 1.10
C PHE A 143 0.44 18.06 0.33
N THR A 144 0.31 19.38 0.30
CA THR A 144 -0.74 20.08 -0.44
C THR A 144 -0.65 19.78 -1.94
N GLU A 145 0.53 19.86 -2.54
CA GLU A 145 0.74 19.51 -3.95
C GLU A 145 0.34 18.05 -4.25
N LYS A 146 0.66 17.13 -3.33
CA LYS A 146 0.28 15.72 -3.47
C LYS A 146 -1.22 15.53 -3.39
N MET A 147 -1.89 16.21 -2.45
CA MET A 147 -3.35 16.17 -2.33
C MET A 147 -4.04 16.78 -3.55
N ASP A 148 -3.52 17.88 -4.08
CA ASP A 148 -4.02 18.51 -5.31
C ASP A 148 -3.86 17.58 -6.52
N ALA A 149 -2.72 16.91 -6.63
CA ALA A 149 -2.49 15.92 -7.69
C ALA A 149 -3.43 14.71 -7.58
N ILE A 150 -3.70 14.22 -6.36
CA ILE A 150 -4.71 13.16 -6.12
C ILE A 150 -6.09 13.66 -6.54
N ASP A 151 -6.48 14.85 -6.11
CA ASP A 151 -7.77 15.45 -6.42
C ASP A 151 -7.98 15.56 -7.93
N GLN A 152 -7.00 16.13 -8.64
CA GLN A 152 -7.03 16.31 -10.09
C GLN A 152 -7.08 14.98 -10.86
N ARG A 153 -6.24 14.01 -10.48
CA ARG A 153 -6.08 12.75 -11.24
C ARG A 153 -7.19 11.74 -10.97
N SER A 154 -7.82 11.79 -9.79
CA SER A 154 -8.93 10.92 -9.43
C SER A 154 -10.29 11.41 -9.95
N SER A 155 -10.41 12.70 -10.31
CA SER A 155 -11.67 13.30 -10.75
C SER A 155 -12.21 12.62 -12.02
N PRO A 156 -13.52 12.33 -12.11
CA PRO A 156 -14.62 12.68 -11.19
C PRO A 156 -14.98 11.57 -10.18
N LEU A 157 -14.14 10.55 -10.01
CA LEU A 157 -14.47 9.38 -9.21
C LEU A 157 -14.61 9.72 -7.71
N PRO A 158 -15.41 8.96 -6.96
CA PRO A 158 -15.41 9.03 -5.50
C PRO A 158 -14.04 8.64 -4.92
N LEU A 159 -13.70 9.21 -3.77
CA LEU A 159 -12.43 8.96 -3.10
C LEU A 159 -12.60 8.01 -1.91
N ARG A 160 -11.70 7.03 -1.82
CA ARG A 160 -11.49 6.17 -0.65
C ARG A 160 -10.24 6.65 0.07
N VAL A 161 -10.37 7.06 1.32
CA VAL A 161 -9.28 7.69 2.08
C VAL A 161 -9.06 6.93 3.37
N TYR A 162 -7.81 6.52 3.60
CA TYR A 162 -7.38 6.00 4.88
C TYR A 162 -6.43 6.99 5.54
N ILE A 163 -6.84 7.58 6.66
CA ILE A 163 -6.07 8.50 7.47
C ILE A 163 -5.53 7.76 8.70
N ARG A 164 -4.20 7.82 8.89
CA ARG A 164 -3.49 7.26 10.04
C ARG A 164 -2.67 8.34 10.74
N ASP A 165 -2.58 8.24 12.07
CA ASP A 165 -1.68 9.03 12.92
C ASP A 165 -1.85 10.56 12.75
N TYR A 166 -3.07 11.03 12.55
CA TYR A 166 -3.33 12.46 12.33
C TYR A 166 -2.91 13.28 13.57
N GLU A 167 -2.04 14.26 13.36
CA GLU A 167 -1.42 15.05 14.44
C GLU A 167 -1.46 16.57 14.19
N SER A 168 -1.96 17.07 13.05
CA SER A 168 -1.79 18.49 12.70
C SER A 168 -2.92 19.13 11.89
N ASP A 169 -3.40 20.26 12.39
CA ASP A 169 -4.41 21.13 11.76
C ASP A 169 -3.93 21.76 10.45
N GLN A 170 -2.62 21.84 10.22
CA GLN A 170 -2.06 22.47 9.01
C GLN A 170 -2.44 21.72 7.73
N ALA A 171 -2.73 20.42 7.83
CA ALA A 171 -3.13 19.61 6.69
C ALA A 171 -4.64 19.60 6.44
N LEU A 172 -5.45 20.06 7.40
CA LEU A 172 -6.91 20.03 7.32
C LEU A 172 -7.45 20.69 6.04
N PRO A 173 -7.03 21.90 5.65
CA PRO A 173 -7.59 22.55 4.47
C PRO A 173 -7.39 21.73 3.19
N SER A 174 -6.16 21.25 2.98
CA SER A 174 -5.81 20.44 1.80
C SER A 174 -6.48 19.07 1.81
N LEU A 175 -6.59 18.45 2.99
CA LEU A 175 -7.28 17.17 3.17
C LEU A 175 -8.78 17.29 2.85
N LEU A 176 -9.43 18.32 3.39
CA LEU A 176 -10.88 18.48 3.34
C LEU A 176 -11.38 19.07 2.02
N LYS A 177 -10.50 19.63 1.18
CA LYS A 177 -10.83 20.12 -0.16
C LYS A 177 -11.61 19.10 -0.99
N ALA A 178 -11.22 17.83 -0.92
CA ALA A 178 -11.85 16.73 -1.66
C ALA A 178 -12.91 15.95 -0.84
N SER A 179 -13.24 16.38 0.38
CA SER A 179 -14.14 15.66 1.31
C SER A 179 -15.55 15.40 0.77
N HIS A 180 -16.05 16.30 -0.08
CA HIS A 180 -17.34 16.14 -0.75
C HIS A 180 -17.42 14.92 -1.68
N ARG A 181 -16.27 14.37 -2.11
CA ARG A 181 -16.19 13.15 -2.94
C ARG A 181 -15.88 11.89 -2.15
N TRP A 182 -15.64 11.99 -0.84
CA TRP A 182 -15.29 10.83 -0.02
C TRP A 182 -16.46 9.84 0.02
N SER A 183 -16.22 8.61 -0.42
CA SER A 183 -17.19 7.50 -0.36
C SER A 183 -16.87 6.49 0.72
N CYS A 184 -15.59 6.31 1.04
CA CYS A 184 -15.10 5.43 2.08
C CYS A 184 -14.00 6.15 2.86
N VAL A 185 -14.12 6.19 4.19
CA VAL A 185 -13.12 6.77 5.07
C VAL A 185 -12.76 5.77 6.15
N ARG A 186 -11.47 5.44 6.27
CA ARG A 186 -10.91 4.78 7.44
C ARG A 186 -10.08 5.79 8.21
N PHE A 187 -10.33 5.96 9.49
CA PHE A 187 -9.64 6.92 10.34
C PHE A 187 -9.16 6.22 11.61
N VAL A 188 -7.84 6.19 11.79
CA VAL A 188 -7.18 5.53 12.92
C VAL A 188 -6.11 6.47 13.47
N SER A 189 -6.04 6.63 14.79
CA SER A 189 -5.21 7.66 15.42
C SER A 189 -4.40 7.06 16.57
N TYR A 190 -3.20 6.55 16.26
CA TYR A 190 -2.30 5.98 17.27
C TYR A 190 -1.46 7.07 17.97
N GLY A 191 -2.05 7.91 18.83
CA GLY A 191 -1.26 8.97 19.48
C GLY A 191 -2.02 9.93 20.41
N SER A 192 -1.26 10.76 21.14
CA SER A 192 -1.71 11.68 22.20
C SER A 192 -2.53 12.90 21.74
N GLY A 193 -2.86 12.99 20.45
CA GLY A 193 -3.71 14.04 19.87
C GLY A 193 -5.17 13.86 20.31
N LYS A 194 -5.53 14.47 21.43
CA LYS A 194 -6.90 14.45 21.97
C LYS A 194 -7.86 15.10 20.96
N ASN A 195 -8.82 14.33 20.43
CA ASN A 195 -9.94 14.76 19.57
C ASN A 195 -9.69 14.88 18.05
N SER A 196 -8.68 14.22 17.49
CA SER A 196 -8.35 14.27 16.05
C SER A 196 -9.52 14.01 15.08
N HIS A 197 -10.44 13.12 15.44
CA HIS A 197 -11.64 12.85 14.65
C HIS A 197 -12.65 14.01 14.68
N VAL A 198 -12.75 14.76 15.77
CA VAL A 198 -13.67 15.92 15.88
C VAL A 198 -13.27 16.97 14.85
N ASP A 199 -11.97 17.26 14.70
CA ASP A 199 -11.47 18.29 13.78
C ASP A 199 -11.84 17.99 12.31
N ILE A 200 -11.86 16.71 11.96
CA ILE A 200 -12.13 16.23 10.60
C ILE A 200 -13.62 16.08 10.32
N PHE A 201 -14.43 15.66 11.29
CA PHE A 201 -15.80 15.22 11.03
C PHE A 201 -16.89 16.11 11.65
N HIS A 202 -16.62 16.82 12.75
CA HIS A 202 -17.65 17.56 13.48
C HIS A 202 -18.29 18.67 12.63
N ASP A 203 -19.62 18.67 12.59
CA ASP A 203 -20.47 19.62 11.87
C ASP A 203 -20.14 19.73 10.37
N ARG A 204 -19.69 18.65 9.74
CA ARG A 204 -19.36 18.60 8.31
C ARG A 204 -20.24 17.63 7.54
N LEU A 205 -20.61 18.06 6.32
CA LEU A 205 -21.42 17.28 5.38
C LEU A 205 -20.56 16.43 4.46
N PHE A 206 -20.79 15.12 4.49
CA PHE A 206 -20.16 14.14 3.61
C PHE A 206 -21.22 13.50 2.69
N PRO A 207 -21.55 14.11 1.54
CA PRO A 207 -22.74 13.76 0.75
C PRO A 207 -22.64 12.41 0.04
N ARG A 208 -21.42 11.87 -0.14
CA ARG A 208 -21.17 10.58 -0.82
C ARG A 208 -20.66 9.49 0.12
N LEU A 209 -20.46 9.78 1.41
CA LEU A 209 -19.87 8.85 2.35
C LEU A 209 -20.84 7.70 2.63
N THR A 210 -20.40 6.49 2.30
CA THR A 210 -21.15 5.24 2.44
C THR A 210 -20.53 4.31 3.48
N HIS A 211 -19.20 4.41 3.65
CA HIS A 211 -18.38 3.57 4.51
C HIS A 211 -17.56 4.46 5.45
N LEU A 212 -17.68 4.26 6.76
CA LEU A 212 -16.90 4.96 7.78
C LEU A 212 -16.32 3.96 8.78
N ALA A 213 -15.00 3.93 8.89
CA ALA A 213 -14.27 3.23 9.94
C ALA A 213 -13.62 4.28 10.82
N LEU A 214 -13.94 4.28 12.11
CA LEU A 214 -13.53 5.32 13.03
C LEU A 214 -13.02 4.70 14.33
N GLU A 215 -11.91 5.22 14.83
CA GLU A 215 -11.47 5.07 16.21
C GLU A 215 -11.93 6.30 17.01
N PRO A 216 -13.05 6.22 17.77
CA PRO A 216 -13.56 7.37 18.52
C PRO A 216 -12.59 7.72 19.65
N SER A 217 -12.46 9.02 19.96
CA SER A 217 -11.66 9.42 21.13
C SER A 217 -12.41 9.05 22.41
N PRO A 218 -11.72 8.56 23.46
CA PRO A 218 -12.35 8.23 24.74
C PRO A 218 -12.86 9.46 25.52
N TYR A 219 -12.63 10.68 25.03
CA TYR A 219 -13.06 11.91 25.69
C TYR A 219 -14.25 12.55 24.96
N PRO A 220 -15.30 12.98 25.69
CA PRO A 220 -16.65 13.15 25.16
C PRO A 220 -16.88 14.50 24.46
N LYS A 221 -15.93 14.97 23.64
CA LYS A 221 -16.27 16.08 22.74
C LYS A 221 -17.21 15.53 21.67
N PRO A 222 -18.45 16.04 21.58
CA PRO A 222 -19.40 15.48 20.65
C PRO A 222 -18.91 15.67 19.22
N ALA A 223 -18.98 14.62 18.41
CA ALA A 223 -18.64 14.66 16.98
C ALA A 223 -19.91 14.41 16.18
N HIS A 224 -20.50 15.48 15.61
CA HIS A 224 -21.67 15.35 14.76
C HIS A 224 -21.26 15.15 13.31
N ILE A 225 -21.50 13.96 12.77
CA ILE A 225 -21.07 13.57 11.42
C ILE A 225 -22.30 13.54 10.50
N MET A 226 -22.41 14.50 9.59
CA MET A 226 -23.52 14.58 8.64
C MET A 226 -23.22 13.77 7.38
N ALA A 227 -23.58 12.48 7.36
CA ALA A 227 -23.33 11.59 6.24
C ALA A 227 -24.63 10.88 5.77
N PRO A 228 -25.46 11.52 4.94
CA PRO A 228 -26.82 11.03 4.60
C PRO A 228 -26.87 9.73 3.77
N ARG A 229 -25.72 9.19 3.38
CA ARG A 229 -25.60 7.93 2.62
C ARG A 229 -24.80 6.86 3.35
N LEU A 230 -24.41 7.10 4.60
CA LEU A 230 -23.65 6.16 5.42
C LEU A 230 -24.47 4.89 5.69
N GLN A 231 -23.96 3.75 5.23
CA GLN A 231 -24.59 2.44 5.36
C GLN A 231 -23.71 1.44 6.10
N ASN A 232 -22.39 1.62 6.03
CA ASN A 232 -21.39 0.71 6.57
C ASN A 232 -20.56 1.45 7.62
N LEU A 233 -20.65 1.00 8.86
CA LEU A 233 -19.92 1.57 9.99
C LEU A 233 -18.98 0.52 10.59
N GLU A 234 -17.72 0.87 10.78
CA GLU A 234 -16.79 0.14 11.63
C GLU A 234 -16.35 1.05 12.78
N LEU A 235 -16.50 0.58 14.01
CA LEU A 235 -15.93 1.24 15.17
C LEU A 235 -14.73 0.43 15.65
N LEU A 236 -13.65 1.13 15.99
CA LEU A 236 -12.39 0.58 16.45
C LEU A 236 -12.12 1.08 17.87
N GLN A 237 -11.98 0.19 18.85
CA GLN A 237 -11.70 0.55 20.26
C GLN A 237 -12.64 1.64 20.85
N GLY A 238 -13.87 1.74 20.37
CA GLY A 238 -14.84 2.77 20.77
C GLY A 238 -15.61 2.42 22.04
N VAL A 239 -15.89 3.46 22.84
CA VAL A 239 -16.71 3.41 24.07
C VAL A 239 -18.03 4.15 23.83
N ILE A 240 -19.15 3.63 24.33
CA ILE A 240 -20.51 4.12 24.06
C ILE A 240 -20.70 5.63 24.33
N ASP A 241 -20.04 6.15 25.37
CA ASP A 241 -20.12 7.54 25.80
C ASP A 241 -19.14 8.50 25.08
N CYS A 242 -18.62 8.12 23.91
CA CYS A 242 -17.64 8.93 23.16
C CYS A 242 -18.23 10.19 22.49
N GLY A 243 -19.51 10.52 22.70
CA GLY A 243 -20.16 11.72 22.14
C GLY A 243 -20.40 11.67 20.62
N LEU A 244 -20.33 10.50 20.00
CA LEU A 244 -20.47 10.36 18.55
C LEU A 244 -21.95 10.47 18.14
N VAL A 245 -22.25 11.40 17.24
CA VAL A 245 -23.60 11.57 16.68
C VAL A 245 -23.57 11.25 15.19
N LEU A 246 -24.14 10.10 14.85
CA LEU A 246 -24.24 9.57 13.50
C LEU A 246 -25.71 9.44 13.08
N PRO A 247 -26.00 9.35 11.77
CA PRO A 247 -27.32 8.96 11.29
C PRO A 247 -27.51 7.44 11.48
N TRP A 248 -27.71 7.02 12.75
CA TRP A 248 -27.71 5.61 13.14
C TRP A 248 -28.75 4.76 12.40
N ASP A 249 -29.93 5.33 12.11
CA ASP A 249 -31.06 4.60 11.53
C ASP A 249 -30.80 4.11 10.09
N GLN A 250 -29.89 4.71 9.31
CA GLN A 250 -29.61 4.29 7.93
C GLN A 250 -28.48 3.25 7.82
N ILE A 251 -27.82 2.92 8.93
CA ILE A 251 -26.72 1.95 8.95
C ILE A 251 -27.30 0.53 8.82
N THR A 252 -26.76 -0.23 7.87
CA THR A 252 -27.20 -1.60 7.53
C THR A 252 -26.12 -2.64 7.79
N GLN A 253 -24.85 -2.24 7.78
CA GLN A 253 -23.73 -3.11 8.14
C GLN A 253 -22.89 -2.45 9.23
N TYR A 254 -22.64 -3.20 10.30
CA TYR A 254 -21.82 -2.76 11.42
C TYR A 254 -20.71 -3.76 11.71
N THR A 255 -19.50 -3.23 11.87
CA THR A 255 -18.33 -3.97 12.34
C THR A 255 -17.86 -3.38 13.67
N SER A 256 -17.88 -4.19 14.72
CA SER A 256 -17.23 -3.89 16.00
C SER A 256 -15.82 -4.49 15.97
N THR A 257 -14.80 -3.69 16.27
CA THR A 257 -13.45 -4.19 16.53
C THR A 257 -12.98 -3.71 17.89
N ASN A 258 -13.02 -4.59 18.90
CA ASN A 258 -12.74 -4.28 20.30
C ASN A 258 -13.57 -3.09 20.85
N THR A 259 -14.85 -2.95 20.48
CA THR A 259 -15.72 -1.83 20.93
C THR A 259 -16.85 -2.27 21.83
N ASP A 260 -17.48 -1.30 22.49
CA ASP A 260 -18.76 -1.51 23.18
C ASP A 260 -19.83 -2.01 22.20
N LEU A 261 -20.63 -2.96 22.65
CA LEU A 261 -21.67 -3.58 21.84
C LEU A 261 -23.03 -2.90 22.05
N GLU A 262 -23.12 -1.98 23.00
CA GLU A 262 -24.24 -1.08 23.24
C GLU A 262 -24.55 -0.21 22.01
N PHE A 263 -23.56 0.08 21.16
CA PHE A 263 -23.75 0.82 19.90
C PHE A 263 -24.77 0.16 18.97
N ILE A 264 -24.88 -1.17 19.02
CA ILE A 264 -25.80 -1.97 18.22
C ILE A 264 -27.25 -1.51 18.45
N GLY A 265 -27.60 -1.09 19.67
CA GLY A 265 -28.94 -0.62 20.03
C GLY A 265 -29.37 0.66 19.32
N HIS A 266 -28.42 1.47 18.81
CA HIS A 266 -28.75 2.67 18.04
C HIS A 266 -29.12 2.36 16.59
N MET A 267 -28.70 1.21 16.04
CA MET A 267 -28.81 0.87 14.61
C MET A 267 -30.03 -0.03 14.34
N LYS A 268 -31.23 0.57 14.30
CA LYS A 268 -32.50 -0.18 14.16
C LYS A 268 -32.68 -0.93 12.85
N ASN A 269 -31.98 -0.53 11.78
CA ASN A 269 -32.11 -1.11 10.45
C ASN A 269 -30.94 -2.05 10.07
N LEU A 270 -30.20 -2.53 11.06
CA LEU A 270 -29.03 -3.35 10.85
C LEU A 270 -29.37 -4.71 10.21
N GLU A 271 -28.62 -5.09 9.18
CA GLU A 271 -28.79 -6.34 8.42
C GLU A 271 -27.62 -7.30 8.63
N LYS A 272 -26.40 -6.77 8.78
CA LYS A 272 -25.17 -7.53 9.01
C LYS A 272 -24.40 -6.99 10.21
N ILE A 273 -24.00 -7.90 11.10
CA ILE A 273 -23.14 -7.62 12.25
C ILE A 273 -21.86 -8.45 12.11
N ILE A 274 -20.71 -7.79 12.29
CA ILE A 274 -19.40 -8.43 12.41
C ILE A 274 -18.78 -7.96 13.72
N ILE A 275 -18.34 -8.89 14.57
CA ILE A 275 -17.64 -8.59 15.82
C ILE A 275 -16.26 -9.22 15.72
N ASN A 276 -15.22 -8.40 15.85
CA ASN A 276 -13.83 -8.80 15.83
C ASN A 276 -13.21 -8.48 17.20
N GLU A 277 -12.82 -9.52 17.92
CA GLU A 277 -12.07 -9.40 19.18
C GLU A 277 -10.60 -9.74 18.87
N ARG A 278 -9.72 -8.74 18.96
CA ARG A 278 -8.30 -8.85 18.61
C ARG A 278 -7.43 -8.65 19.85
N SER A 279 -6.57 -9.62 20.14
CA SER A 279 -5.67 -9.73 21.32
C SER A 279 -4.74 -8.54 21.62
N ALA A 280 -4.61 -7.56 20.71
CA ALA A 280 -3.65 -6.48 20.80
C ALA A 280 -4.18 -5.19 21.46
N SER A 281 -5.38 -5.19 22.05
CA SER A 281 -5.90 -3.98 22.71
C SER A 281 -5.02 -3.60 23.90
N ARG A 282 -4.52 -2.35 23.91
CA ARG A 282 -3.81 -1.76 25.07
C ARG A 282 -4.75 -1.46 26.23
N TYR A 283 -6.05 -1.61 26.01
CA TYR A 283 -7.13 -1.36 26.96
C TYR A 283 -7.76 -2.72 27.33
N LYS A 284 -7.10 -3.43 28.26
CA LYS A 284 -7.60 -4.67 28.87
C LYS A 284 -8.67 -4.43 29.94
N ASP A 285 -9.04 -3.18 30.16
CA ASP A 285 -10.15 -2.84 31.04
C ASP A 285 -11.43 -2.99 30.22
N TYR A 286 -11.91 -4.23 30.16
CA TYR A 286 -13.21 -4.59 29.63
C TYR A 286 -14.24 -3.56 30.10
N VAL A 287 -14.78 -2.81 29.14
CA VAL A 287 -15.85 -1.87 29.42
C VAL A 287 -16.98 -2.65 30.08
N SER A 288 -17.36 -2.19 31.26
CA SER A 288 -18.38 -2.80 32.09
C SER A 288 -19.67 -2.85 31.28
N VAL A 289 -19.99 -4.05 30.85
CA VAL A 289 -21.28 -4.43 30.29
C VAL A 289 -22.38 -3.99 31.26
N SER A 290 -23.11 -2.93 30.92
CA SER A 290 -24.19 -2.46 31.78
C SER A 290 -25.33 -3.48 31.76
N GLN A 291 -25.78 -3.93 32.93
CA GLN A 291 -26.77 -5.00 33.06
C GLN A 291 -28.23 -4.49 32.91
N SER A 292 -28.44 -3.23 32.55
CA SER A 292 -29.72 -2.53 32.74
C SER A 292 -30.48 -2.16 31.47
N MET A 293 -30.20 -2.77 30.32
CA MET A 293 -30.96 -2.50 29.09
C MET A 293 -32.13 -3.49 28.90
N GLU A 294 -33.27 -2.97 28.46
CA GLU A 294 -34.38 -3.79 27.97
C GLU A 294 -33.95 -4.51 26.69
N ARG A 295 -34.44 -5.75 26.50
CA ARG A 295 -34.15 -6.54 25.30
C ARG A 295 -34.56 -5.80 24.03
N ALA A 296 -33.58 -5.32 23.27
CA ALA A 296 -33.81 -4.60 22.03
C ALA A 296 -34.03 -5.58 20.87
N MET A 297 -35.06 -5.34 20.06
CA MET A 297 -35.33 -6.16 18.87
C MET A 297 -34.61 -5.61 17.66
N LEU A 298 -33.87 -6.48 16.97
CA LEU A 298 -33.19 -6.17 15.72
C LEU A 298 -33.71 -7.07 14.60
N PRO A 299 -34.93 -6.78 14.09
CA PRO A 299 -35.66 -7.70 13.23
C PRO A 299 -35.10 -7.80 11.82
N LYS A 300 -34.14 -6.96 11.43
CA LYS A 300 -33.55 -6.97 10.08
C LYS A 300 -32.23 -7.71 10.00
N VAL A 301 -31.61 -8.05 11.14
CA VAL A 301 -30.32 -8.73 11.17
C VAL A 301 -30.48 -10.13 10.59
N ARG A 302 -29.78 -10.40 9.49
CA ARG A 302 -29.80 -11.68 8.76
C ARG A 302 -28.47 -12.42 8.85
N ARG A 303 -27.37 -11.69 9.05
CA ARG A 303 -26.02 -12.25 9.10
C ARG A 303 -25.26 -11.75 10.31
N PHE A 304 -24.71 -12.68 11.07
CA PHE A 304 -23.89 -12.44 12.24
C PHE A 304 -22.55 -13.16 12.09
N GLU A 305 -21.45 -12.45 12.30
CA GLU A 305 -20.10 -12.99 12.30
C GLU A 305 -19.40 -12.57 13.59
N TYR A 306 -18.80 -13.55 14.27
CA TYR A 306 -17.93 -13.33 15.43
C TYR A 306 -16.59 -13.96 15.16
N ASN A 307 -15.53 -13.17 15.26
CA ASN A 307 -14.14 -13.59 15.07
C ASN A 307 -13.34 -13.19 16.30
N ASN A 308 -12.82 -14.18 17.02
CA ASN A 308 -12.00 -13.97 18.20
C ASN A 308 -10.58 -14.50 17.94
N ASP A 309 -9.61 -13.61 17.79
CA ASP A 309 -8.19 -13.96 17.61
C ASP A 309 -7.48 -14.20 18.97
N GLU A 310 -8.18 -14.13 20.11
CA GLU A 310 -7.55 -14.34 21.42
C GLU A 310 -7.30 -15.82 21.73
N GLU A 311 -6.01 -16.19 21.85
CA GLU A 311 -5.60 -17.54 22.25
C GLU A 311 -5.85 -17.84 23.74
N VAL A 312 -6.16 -16.85 24.59
CA VAL A 312 -5.90 -16.96 26.04
C VAL A 312 -7.13 -16.87 26.95
N VAL A 313 -8.26 -16.31 26.52
CA VAL A 313 -9.47 -16.30 27.36
C VAL A 313 -10.72 -16.50 26.51
N PRO A 314 -11.60 -17.46 26.85
CA PRO A 314 -12.85 -17.59 26.14
C PRO A 314 -13.71 -16.34 26.32
N GLY A 315 -14.06 -15.68 25.21
CA GLY A 315 -14.88 -14.48 25.19
C GLY A 315 -16.37 -14.68 25.51
N TYR A 316 -16.74 -15.80 26.17
CA TYR A 316 -18.13 -16.22 26.39
C TYR A 316 -19.02 -15.10 26.94
N GLY A 317 -18.48 -14.24 27.83
CA GLY A 317 -19.24 -13.15 28.44
C GLY A 317 -19.82 -12.13 27.44
N ARG A 318 -19.14 -11.82 26.32
CA ARG A 318 -19.61 -10.79 25.37
C ARG A 318 -20.65 -11.32 24.40
N LEU A 319 -20.47 -12.54 23.90
CA LEU A 319 -21.47 -13.20 23.04
C LEU A 319 -22.75 -13.48 23.81
N ASP A 320 -22.63 -14.06 25.01
CA ASP A 320 -23.80 -14.35 25.86
C ASP A 320 -24.54 -13.06 26.18
N TRP A 321 -23.83 -12.00 26.57
CA TRP A 321 -24.45 -10.71 26.80
C TRP A 321 -25.18 -10.18 25.56
N LEU A 322 -24.58 -10.28 24.38
CA LEU A 322 -25.19 -9.78 23.15
C LEU A 322 -26.54 -10.46 22.89
N PHE A 323 -26.62 -11.79 23.01
CA PHE A 323 -27.89 -12.52 22.81
C PHE A 323 -28.87 -12.37 23.99
N ILE A 324 -28.38 -12.02 25.19
CA ILE A 324 -29.25 -11.65 26.32
C ILE A 324 -29.91 -10.30 26.06
N GLN A 325 -29.18 -9.33 25.49
CA GLN A 325 -29.64 -7.96 25.26
C GLN A 325 -30.37 -7.77 23.94
N TYR A 326 -30.00 -8.50 22.89
CA TYR A 326 -30.53 -8.30 21.55
C TYR A 326 -31.22 -9.55 21.03
N HIS A 327 -32.42 -9.37 20.48
CA HIS A 327 -33.17 -10.42 19.84
C HIS A 327 -33.12 -10.30 18.31
N PHE A 328 -32.69 -11.37 17.64
CA PHE A 328 -32.47 -11.41 16.19
C PHE A 328 -33.44 -12.38 15.49
N PRO A 329 -34.74 -12.05 15.36
CA PRO A 329 -35.75 -12.98 14.87
C PRO A 329 -35.59 -13.38 13.39
N SER A 330 -34.84 -12.59 12.61
CA SER A 330 -34.62 -12.82 11.17
C SER A 330 -33.23 -13.38 10.84
N LEU A 331 -32.46 -13.81 11.85
CA LEU A 331 -31.10 -14.29 11.65
C LEU A 331 -31.09 -15.57 10.79
N ARG A 332 -30.29 -15.58 9.73
CA ARG A 332 -30.20 -16.69 8.76
C ARG A 332 -28.83 -17.34 8.71
N ALA A 333 -27.78 -16.55 8.90
CA ALA A 333 -26.40 -17.01 8.88
C ALA A 333 -25.70 -16.54 10.14
N MET A 334 -25.07 -17.48 10.85
CA MET A 334 -24.24 -17.24 12.01
C MET A 334 -22.91 -17.94 11.78
N SER A 335 -21.82 -17.19 11.86
CA SER A 335 -20.46 -17.72 11.83
C SER A 335 -19.76 -17.32 13.12
N ILE A 336 -19.22 -18.29 13.83
CA ILE A 336 -18.45 -18.08 15.04
C ILE A 336 -17.10 -18.74 14.83
N TRP A 337 -16.05 -17.93 14.82
CA TRP A 337 -14.68 -18.37 14.83
C TRP A 337 -14.07 -17.95 16.16
N ASP A 338 -13.87 -18.93 17.03
CA ASP A 338 -13.24 -18.75 18.34
C ASP A 338 -12.35 -19.97 18.62
N PRO A 339 -11.02 -19.79 18.67
CA PRO A 339 -10.07 -20.88 18.92
C PRO A 339 -10.24 -21.49 20.32
N GLY A 340 -10.76 -20.76 21.30
CA GLY A 340 -11.09 -21.25 22.63
C GLY A 340 -12.35 -22.13 22.67
N VAL A 341 -13.31 -21.92 21.77
CA VAL A 341 -14.55 -22.71 21.68
C VAL A 341 -14.33 -24.07 21.02
N LEU A 342 -13.50 -24.12 19.96
CA LEU A 342 -13.20 -25.37 19.25
C LEU A 342 -12.37 -26.36 20.08
N GLY A 343 -11.65 -25.89 21.11
CA GLY A 343 -10.95 -26.74 22.07
C GLY A 343 -11.86 -27.47 23.06
N VAL A 344 -13.09 -26.98 23.28
CA VAL A 344 -14.01 -27.51 24.30
C VAL A 344 -15.05 -28.48 23.72
N LEU A 345 -15.36 -28.40 22.41
CA LEU A 345 -16.45 -29.18 21.79
C LEU A 345 -16.03 -30.29 20.81
N GLY A 346 -14.74 -30.61 20.64
CA GLY A 346 -14.37 -31.65 19.67
C GLY A 346 -12.97 -32.21 19.81
N GLY A 347 -12.87 -33.39 20.42
CA GLY A 347 -11.82 -34.33 20.08
C GLY A 347 -11.82 -34.61 18.57
N ARG A 348 -10.64 -34.50 17.96
CA ARG A 348 -10.27 -34.94 16.59
C ARG A 348 -11.33 -34.74 15.51
N VAL A 349 -11.24 -33.62 14.79
CA VAL A 349 -11.56 -33.59 13.35
C VAL A 349 -10.44 -32.82 12.64
N GLY A 350 -9.99 -33.38 11.52
CA GLY A 350 -8.67 -33.18 10.94
C GLY A 350 -8.36 -31.77 10.44
N VAL A 351 -7.14 -31.33 10.76
CA VAL A 351 -6.45 -30.20 10.13
C VAL A 351 -6.19 -30.53 8.65
N PRO A 352 -6.53 -29.67 7.68
CA PRO A 352 -5.98 -29.80 6.35
C PRO A 352 -4.51 -29.38 6.39
N ASN A 353 -3.64 -30.35 6.09
CA ASN A 353 -2.20 -30.23 5.93
C ASN A 353 -1.81 -28.93 5.20
N ARG A 354 -1.00 -28.09 5.84
CA ARG A 354 -0.09 -27.19 5.12
C ARG A 354 1.31 -27.80 5.21
N ASP A 355 1.90 -28.02 4.04
CA ASP A 355 3.22 -28.58 3.84
C ASP A 355 4.31 -27.92 4.73
N PRO A 356 5.24 -28.70 5.31
CA PRO A 356 6.35 -28.20 6.07
C PRO A 356 7.55 -27.98 5.15
N GLY A 357 7.98 -26.73 5.00
CA GLY A 357 9.18 -26.45 4.22
C GLY A 357 9.68 -25.03 4.40
N VAL A 358 10.36 -24.76 5.53
CA VAL A 358 11.66 -24.05 5.62
C VAL A 358 11.95 -23.76 7.10
N PRO A 359 13.14 -24.11 7.65
CA PRO A 359 13.41 -24.01 9.08
C PRO A 359 13.81 -22.61 9.52
N ASN A 360 13.24 -22.21 10.65
CA ASN A 360 13.60 -21.06 11.45
C ASN A 360 14.93 -21.33 12.18
N LYS A 361 16.00 -20.59 11.87
CA LYS A 361 17.24 -20.60 12.68
C LYS A 361 17.23 -19.40 13.62
N ARG A 362 16.93 -19.65 14.90
CA ARG A 362 17.30 -18.77 16.02
C ARG A 362 18.66 -19.18 16.58
N ALA A 363 19.45 -18.15 16.87
CA ALA A 363 20.38 -17.95 17.99
C ALA A 363 21.37 -19.06 18.37
N GLY A 364 22.65 -18.72 18.27
CA GLY A 364 23.75 -19.31 19.05
C GLY A 364 24.70 -18.18 19.48
N SER A 365 24.86 -18.04 20.78
CA SER A 365 25.65 -17.05 21.52
C SER A 365 27.13 -17.43 21.64
N ASP A 366 28.00 -16.39 21.58
CA ASP A 366 29.34 -16.20 22.18
C ASP A 366 30.51 -17.15 21.81
N PRO A 367 31.81 -16.79 22.05
CA PRO A 367 32.42 -15.54 22.55
C PRO A 367 33.69 -15.06 21.78
N ASP A 368 34.13 -13.84 22.10
CA ASP A 368 35.51 -13.36 22.33
C ASP A 368 36.70 -13.90 21.49
N ALA A 369 37.43 -12.99 20.81
CA ALA A 369 38.91 -12.91 20.82
C ALA A 369 39.47 -11.97 19.73
N SER A 370 40.27 -10.98 20.19
CA SER A 370 41.41 -10.35 19.49
C SER A 370 41.11 -9.52 18.23
N GLY A 371 41.72 -8.38 17.95
CA GLY A 371 42.83 -7.68 18.55
C GLY A 371 43.25 -6.56 17.59
N ARG A 372 43.40 -5.35 18.12
CA ARG A 372 44.39 -4.30 17.82
C ARG A 372 44.92 -4.10 16.38
N ARG A 373 45.05 -2.79 16.08
CA ARG A 373 46.05 -2.07 15.23
C ARG A 373 45.69 -2.00 13.74
N LEU A 374 45.84 -0.89 12.99
CA LEU A 374 46.63 0.35 13.15
C LEU A 374 46.01 1.50 12.31
N SER A 375 46.26 2.72 12.79
CA SER A 375 46.38 4.02 12.09
C SER A 375 46.41 4.05 10.55
N THR A 376 45.65 4.98 9.96
CA THR A 376 46.17 6.22 9.32
C THR A 376 45.07 7.26 9.23
#